data_AF-A0A554G5E1-F1
#
_entry.id   AF-A0A554G5E1-F1
#
_cell.length_a   1.000
_cell.length_b   1.000
_cell.length_c   1.000
_cell.angle_alpha   90.00
_cell.angle_beta   90.00
_cell.angle_gamma   90.00
#
_symmetry.space_group_name_H-M   'P 1'
#
loop_
_entity.id
_entity.type
_entity.pdbx_description
1 polymer ?
#
loop_
_entity_poly.entity_id
_entity_poly.type
_entity_poly.pdbx_seq_one_letter_code
_entity_poly.pdbx_strand_id
1 'polypeptide(L)' 'MDVLERQVGAELGALSEGVKPLLDSVREGLTVLDPPGDGMLPSPQEQEKLRAKLTSALEEAEDVLEALQLAARQGGRGSD' A
#
# COMPACT_ATOMS: atom_id res chain seq x y z
N MET A 1 -7.95 7.51 -8.78
CA MET A 1 -7.24 6.33 -8.24
C MET A 1 -6.30 5.70 -9.27
N ASP A 2 -6.77 5.39 -10.47
CA ASP A 2 -6.01 4.66 -11.50
C ASP A 2 -4.64 5.23 -11.92
N VAL A 3 -4.42 6.55 -11.81
CA VAL A 3 -3.11 7.16 -12.13
C VAL A 3 -2.10 6.88 -11.01
N LEU A 4 -2.51 7.05 -9.75
CA LEU A 4 -1.66 6.82 -8.59
C LEU A 4 -1.26 5.36 -8.49
N GLU A 5 -2.21 4.43 -8.69
CA GLU A 5 -1.93 3.00 -8.63
C GLU A 5 -0.93 2.55 -9.70
N ARG A 6 -1.05 3.09 -10.92
CA ARG A 6 -0.10 2.82 -11.99
C ARG A 6 1.28 3.37 -11.68
N GLN A 7 1.35 4.56 -11.09
CA GLN A 7 2.62 5.17 -10.71
C GLN A 7 3.30 4.38 -9.59
N VAL A 8 2.58 4.05 -8.52
CA VAL A 8 3.08 3.22 -7.41
C VAL A 8 3.52 1.85 -7.93
N GLY A 9 2.71 1.20 -8.78
CA GLY A 9 3.10 -0.07 -9.40
C GLY A 9 4.38 0.02 -10.23
N ALA A 10 4.55 1.09 -11.00
CA ALA A 10 5.76 1.33 -11.79
C ALA A 10 7.00 1.57 -10.91
N GLU A 11 6.84 2.31 -9.81
CA GLU A 11 7.94 2.59 -8.86
C GLU A 11 8.35 1.33 -8.07
N LEU A 12 7.39 0.48 -7.69
CA LEU A 12 7.66 -0.75 -6.95
C LEU A 12 8.28 -1.85 -7.83
N GLY A 13 7.92 -1.89 -9.12
CA GLY A 13 8.44 -2.88 -10.07
C GLY A 13 8.31 -4.31 -9.54
N ALA A 14 9.44 -5.02 -9.45
CA ALA A 14 9.50 -6.42 -8.99
C ALA A 14 9.13 -6.61 -7.50
N LEU A 15 9.15 -5.54 -6.69
CA LEU A 15 8.78 -5.59 -5.27
C LEU A 15 7.26 -5.54 -5.05
N SER A 16 6.48 -5.22 -6.10
CA SER A 16 5.03 -5.00 -6.02
C SER A 16 4.27 -6.19 -5.43
N GLU A 17 4.64 -7.42 -5.79
CA GLU A 17 4.00 -8.64 -5.28
C GLU A 17 4.12 -8.77 -3.76
N GLY A 18 5.22 -8.31 -3.17
CA GLY A 18 5.46 -8.41 -1.73
C GLY A 18 4.56 -7.50 -0.89
N VAL A 19 4.10 -6.39 -1.45
CA VAL A 19 3.24 -5.41 -0.76
C VAL A 19 1.82 -5.36 -1.29
N LYS A 20 1.50 -6.16 -2.32
CA LYS A 20 0.19 -6.16 -2.98
C LYS A 20 -1.00 -6.23 -2.00
N PRO A 21 -1.01 -7.11 -0.98
CA PRO A 21 -2.14 -7.18 -0.05
C PRO A 21 -2.36 -5.88 0.73
N LEU A 22 -1.28 -5.19 1.10
CA LEU A 22 -1.33 -3.92 1.82
C LEU A 22 -1.84 -2.80 0.91
N LEU A 23 -1.38 -2.76 -0.34
CA LEU A 23 -1.86 -1.80 -1.34
C LEU A 23 -3.33 -2.02 -1.70
N ASP A 24 -3.79 -3.27 -1.76
CA ASP A 24 -5.21 -3.59 -1.97
C ASP A 24 -6.06 -3.06 -0.79
N SER A 25 -5.62 -3.26 0.46
CA SER A 25 -6.27 -2.69 1.66
C SER A 25 -6.30 -1.16 1.64
N VAL A 26 -5.21 -0.52 1.18
CA VAL A 26 -5.15 0.94 1.01
C VAL A 26 -6.14 1.42 -0.04
N ARG A 27 -6.22 0.75 -1.20
CA ARG A 27 -7.19 1.06 -2.26
C ARG A 27 -8.62 0.96 -1.76
N GLU A 28 -8.95 -0.11 -1.06
CA GLU A 28 -10.30 -0.33 -0.51
C GLU A 28 -10.67 0.77 0.48
N GLY A 29 -9.78 1.10 1.42
CA GLY A 29 -10.04 2.15 2.39
C GLY A 29 -10.17 3.54 1.76
N LEU A 30 -9.35 3.86 0.76
CA LEU A 30 -9.47 5.12 0.03
C LEU A 30 -10.79 5.20 -0.75
N THR A 31 -11.27 4.08 -1.32
CA THR A 31 -12.58 4.03 -1.98
C THR A 31 -13.73 4.28 -1.00
N VAL A 32 -13.59 3.88 0.27
CA VAL A 32 -14.59 4.18 1.30
C VAL A 32 -14.51 5.64 1.75
N LEU A 33 -13.33 6.25 1.76
CA LEU A 33 -13.12 7.66 2.10
C LEU A 33 -13.46 8.64 0.96
N ASP A 34 -13.46 8.15 -0.28
CA ASP A 34 -13.82 8.90 -1.49
C ASP A 34 -14.70 8.00 -2.39
N PRO A 35 -15.97 7.78 -1.99
CA PRO A 35 -16.84 6.84 -2.67
C PRO A 35 -17.21 7.36 -4.07
N PRO A 36 -17.26 6.48 -5.09
CA PRO A 36 -17.61 6.89 -6.44
C PRO A 36 -19.09 7.27 -6.56
N GLY A 37 -19.38 8.34 -7.29
CA GLY A 37 -20.75 8.80 -7.56
C GLY A 37 -21.47 9.32 -6.32
N ASP A 38 -22.70 8.87 -6.10
CA ASP A 38 -23.56 9.33 -4.98
C ASP A 38 -23.35 8.51 -3.69
N GLY A 39 -22.20 7.84 -3.56
CA GLY A 39 -21.90 7.02 -2.39
C GLY A 39 -21.82 7.87 -1.11
N MET A 40 -22.31 7.31 -0.01
CA MET A 40 -22.36 8.03 1.26
C MET A 40 -21.04 7.91 2.01
N LEU A 41 -20.48 9.03 2.43
CA LEU A 41 -19.29 9.05 3.27
C LEU A 41 -19.60 8.43 4.65
N PRO A 42 -18.64 7.67 5.24
CA PRO A 42 -18.76 7.21 6.62
C PRO A 42 -18.87 8.38 7.60
N SER A 43 -19.29 8.10 8.83
CA SER A 43 -19.27 9.12 9.89
C SER A 43 -17.83 9.64 10.14
N PRO A 44 -17.65 10.86 10.67
CA PRO A 44 -16.31 11.40 10.93
C PRO A 44 -15.43 10.47 11.79
N GLN A 45 -16.03 9.77 12.76
CA GLN A 45 -15.31 8.84 13.62
C GLN A 45 -14.85 7.58 12.86
N GLU A 46 -15.65 7.08 11.92
CA GLU A 46 -15.27 5.95 11.07
C GLU A 46 -14.21 6.36 10.06
N GLN A 47 -14.30 7.58 9.51
CA GLN A 47 -13.26 8.12 8.64
C GLN A 47 -11.91 8.21 9.36
N GLU A 48 -11.89 8.68 10.61
CA GLU A 48 -10.66 8.77 11.40
C GLU A 48 -10.04 7.39 11.66
N LYS A 49 -10.87 6.41 12.07
CA LYS A 49 -10.41 5.02 12.24
C LYS A 49 -9.85 4.44 10.94
N LEU A 50 -10.51 4.74 9.82
CA LEU A 50 -10.07 4.28 8.52
C LEU A 50 -8.76 4.94 8.11
N ARG A 51 -8.59 6.24 8.30
CA ARG A 51 -7.32 6.95 8.06
C ARG A 51 -6.19 6.36 8.89
N ALA A 52 -6.40 6.11 10.18
CA ALA A 52 -5.41 5.47 11.04
C ALA A 52 -5.02 4.06 10.54
N LYS A 53 -6.01 3.26 10.11
CA LYS A 53 -5.77 1.94 9.51
C LYS A 53 -4.94 2.03 8.23
N LEU A 54 -5.25 3.00 7.36
CA LEU A 54 -4.51 3.19 6.10
C LEU A 54 -3.08 3.64 6.35
N THR A 55 -2.84 4.54 7.31
CA THR A 55 -1.49 4.92 7.72
C THR A 55 -0.70 3.71 8.19
N SER A 56 -1.27 2.88 9.08
CA SER A 56 -0.60 1.67 9.56
C SER A 56 -0.29 0.67 8.44
N ALA A 57 -1.17 0.52 7.44
CA ALA A 57 -0.92 -0.34 6.29
C ALA A 57 0.22 0.17 5.39
N LEU A 58 0.40 1.50 5.29
CA LEU A 58 1.51 2.10 4.56
C LEU A 58 2.84 1.93 5.30
N GLU A 59 2.84 2.08 6.63
CA GLU A 59 4.00 1.80 7.49
C GLU A 59 4.44 0.33 7.36
N GLU A 60 3.50 -0.62 7.41
CA GLU A 60 3.81 -2.04 7.20
C GLU A 60 4.36 -2.32 5.80
N ALA A 61 3.87 -1.60 4.78
CA ALA A 61 4.38 -1.74 3.42
C ALA A 61 5.81 -1.25 3.30
N GLU A 62 6.17 -0.16 4.00
CA GLU A 62 7.55 0.33 4.11
C GLU A 62 8.46 -0.73 4.72
N ASP A 63 8.09 -1.31 5.86
CA ASP A 63 8.85 -2.37 6.54
C ASP A 63 9.09 -3.59 5.63
N VAL A 64 8.06 -4.03 4.90
CA VAL A 64 8.16 -5.15 3.96
C VAL A 64 9.10 -4.81 2.81
N LEU A 65 9.03 -3.60 2.25
CA LEU A 65 9.93 -3.17 1.18
C LEU A 65 11.37 -3.12 1.66
N GLU A 66 11.63 -2.61 2.86
CA GLU A 66 12.97 -2.61 3.46
C GLU A 66 13.50 -4.04 3.61
N ALA A 67 12.69 -4.97 4.12
CA ALA A 67 13.05 -6.37 4.28
C ALA A 67 13.39 -7.04 2.95
N LEU A 68 12.59 -6.80 1.90
CA LEU A 68 12.82 -7.34 0.56
C LEU A 68 14.09 -6.76 -0.08
N GLN A 69 14.34 -5.46 0.06
CA GLN A 69 15.56 -4.83 -0.42
C GLN A 69 16.79 -5.37 0.31
N LEU A 70 16.70 -5.58 1.62
CA LEU A 70 17.77 -6.19 2.41
C LEU A 70 18.05 -7.62 1.96
N ALA A 71 17.02 -8.43 1.75
CA ALA A 71 17.14 -9.80 1.25
C ALA A 71 17.79 -9.86 -0.14
N ALA A 72 17.40 -8.96 -1.06
CA ALA A 72 18.01 -8.87 -2.39
C ALA A 72 19.52 -8.57 -2.33
N ARG A 73 19.94 -7.69 -1.40
CA ARG A 73 21.37 -7.36 -1.19
C ARG A 73 22.18 -8.50 -0.59
N GLN A 74 21.55 -9.38 0.18
CA GLN A 74 22.20 -10.56 0.77
C GLN A 74 22.29 -11.72 -0.23
N GLY A 75 21.24 -11.95 -1.02
CA GLY A 75 21.22 -12.97 -2.08
C GLY A 75 22.26 -12.73 -3.18
N GLY A 76 22.60 -11.47 -3.47
CA GLY A 76 23.65 -11.12 -4.44
C GLY A 76 25.09 -11.31 -3.94
N ARG A 77 25.32 -11.54 -2.63
CA ARG A 77 26.67 -11.73 -2.05
C ARG A 77 27.08 -13.20 -1.89
N GLY A 78 26.22 -14.15 -2.22
CA GLY A 78 26.48 -15.59 -2.08
C GLY A 78 26.89 -16.29 -3.38
N SER A 79 27.29 -15.56 -4.42
CA SER A 79 27.56 -16.11 -5.76
C SER A 79 28.91 -15.69 -6.36
N ASP A 80 29.88 -15.34 -5.51
CA ASP A 80 31.28 -15.08 -5.90
C ASP A 80 32.22 -16.14 -5.29
#